data_AF-A0AAU9J5Q9-F1
#
_entry.id   AF-A0AAU9J5Q9-F1
#
_cell.length_a   1.000
_cell.length_b   1.000
_cell.length_c   1.000
_cell.angle_alpha   90.00
_cell.angle_beta   90.00
_cell.angle_gamma   90.00
#
_symmetry.space_group_name_H-M   'P 1'
#
loop_
_entity.id
_entity.type
_entity.pdbx_description
1 polymer ?
#
loop_
_entity_poly.entity_id
_entity_poly.type
_entity_poly.pdbx_seq_one_letter_code
_entity_poly.pdbx_strand_id
1 'polypeptide(L)'
;MPKRKRANDEGYGRKRQFLGRVANRSKVKKVELLNLGAFVHKQGWYNAGYIFPNGYTANVEYKDIIDPNIKIPYLCEIIDNGGKPWFQVTSNTVNTTFAGKSPTACWKQILDCINETLRSRNQPVVKTQVAGPEYFGLNDPKIVEQIESLDPTKSCDVYWAEKENILKARELYENVHPKSDKKCRKRRKEDEEDVRLNEDDNKENYRGAWSAIQRNERYIQRCEKMGAEVLVESDNPLPEYQDPITLQPVIAPALSPYGHVAGYYSWTQALKETNGYCPFTKLPLSIESITKLTKQNFSLYKDHILY
;
A
#
# COMPACT_ATOMS: atom_id res chain seq x y z
N MET A 1 -13.05 -35.98 -16.83
CA MET A 1 -12.38 -35.14 -15.80
C MET A 1 -13.38 -34.83 -14.70
N PRO A 2 -13.24 -35.38 -13.49
CA PRO A 2 -14.21 -35.16 -12.41
C PRO A 2 -13.87 -33.89 -11.63
N LYS A 3 -14.89 -33.06 -11.40
CA LYS A 3 -14.89 -31.90 -10.51
C LYS A 3 -14.84 -32.33 -9.04
N ARG A 4 -14.05 -31.66 -8.20
CA ARG A 4 -14.16 -31.53 -6.72
C ARG A 4 -13.01 -30.63 -6.23
N LYS A 5 -13.14 -29.73 -5.26
CA LYS A 5 -14.23 -29.24 -4.42
C LYS A 5 -13.72 -27.90 -3.83
N ARG A 6 -14.60 -26.89 -3.70
CA ARG A 6 -14.29 -25.64 -2.99
C ARG A 6 -14.03 -25.95 -1.52
N ALA A 7 -12.88 -25.51 -0.99
CA ALA A 7 -12.68 -25.40 0.44
C ALA A 7 -13.18 -24.01 0.89
N ASN A 8 -14.17 -24.01 1.78
CA ASN A 8 -14.58 -22.85 2.57
C ASN A 8 -13.41 -22.49 3.48
N ASP A 9 -12.78 -21.35 3.22
CA ASP A 9 -11.86 -20.72 4.15
C ASP A 9 -12.55 -19.45 4.66
N GLU A 10 -13.36 -19.61 5.71
CA GLU A 10 -13.88 -18.53 6.54
C GLU A 10 -12.74 -17.99 7.42
N GLY A 11 -11.74 -17.41 6.78
CA GLY A 11 -10.62 -16.75 7.44
C GLY A 11 -10.69 -15.27 7.12
N TYR A 12 -10.97 -14.44 8.12
CA TYR A 12 -10.95 -12.98 8.07
C TYR A 12 -9.80 -12.46 7.20
N GLY A 13 -10.11 -12.22 5.94
CA GLY A 13 -9.16 -11.72 4.97
C GLY A 13 -8.69 -10.36 5.46
N ARG A 14 -7.38 -10.24 5.71
CA ARG A 14 -6.66 -8.98 5.92
C ARG A 14 -6.86 -8.04 4.73
N LYS A 15 -8.03 -7.43 4.64
CA LYS A 15 -8.26 -6.21 3.89
C LYS A 15 -8.46 -5.17 4.97
N ARG A 16 -7.57 -4.17 4.98
CA ARG A 16 -7.95 -2.86 5.51
C ARG A 16 -9.13 -2.39 4.65
N GLN A 17 -10.33 -2.81 5.02
CA GLN A 17 -11.58 -2.28 4.47
C GLN A 17 -11.72 -0.89 5.07
N PHE A 18 -10.95 0.03 4.54
CA PHE A 18 -11.18 1.45 4.78
C PHE A 18 -12.51 1.78 4.12
N LEU A 19 -13.54 1.77 4.97
CA LEU A 19 -14.77 2.55 4.95
C LEU A 19 -15.65 2.34 3.70
N GLY A 20 -16.97 2.36 3.84
CA GLY A 20 -17.90 2.29 2.70
C GLY A 20 -17.73 3.43 1.67
N ARG A 21 -16.88 4.42 1.94
CA ARG A 21 -16.30 5.30 0.92
C ARG A 21 -15.00 4.68 0.45
N VAL A 22 -14.86 4.46 -0.87
CA VAL A 22 -13.60 4.00 -1.47
C VAL A 22 -12.47 4.73 -0.79
N ALA A 23 -11.68 3.99 0.00
CA ALA A 23 -10.54 4.54 0.70
C ALA A 23 -9.82 5.48 -0.25
N ASN A 24 -9.50 6.70 0.20
CA ASN A 24 -8.78 7.69 -0.59
C ASN A 24 -7.39 7.09 -0.91
N ARG A 25 -7.34 6.26 -1.94
CA ARG A 25 -6.16 5.52 -2.44
C ARG A 25 -5.59 6.30 -3.62
N SER A 26 -6.39 7.17 -4.24
CA SER A 26 -5.91 8.00 -5.32
C SER A 26 -5.07 9.11 -4.74
N LYS A 27 -3.85 9.21 -5.26
CA LYS A 27 -2.93 10.33 -4.99
C LYS A 27 -3.41 11.61 -5.69
N VAL A 28 -4.71 11.90 -5.68
CA VAL A 28 -5.24 13.20 -6.13
C VAL A 28 -4.96 14.15 -4.97
N LYS A 29 -3.81 14.84 -5.06
CA LYS A 29 -3.22 15.51 -3.89
C LYS A 29 -3.85 16.88 -3.62
N LYS A 30 -4.56 17.47 -4.58
CA LYS A 30 -5.08 18.83 -4.47
C LYS A 30 -6.44 18.96 -5.14
N VAL A 31 -7.41 19.31 -4.31
CA VAL A 31 -8.78 19.66 -4.67
C VAL A 31 -9.03 21.06 -4.15
N GLU A 32 -9.59 21.92 -4.98
CA GLU A 32 -10.00 23.27 -4.64
C GLU A 32 -11.49 23.42 -4.92
N LEU A 33 -12.29 23.55 -3.86
CA LEU A 33 -13.72 23.78 -3.99
C LEU A 33 -13.97 25.23 -4.46
N LEU A 34 -14.71 25.40 -5.54
CA LEU A 34 -15.06 26.71 -6.10
C LEU A 34 -16.50 27.09 -5.71
N ASN A 35 -17.43 26.14 -5.86
CA ASN A 35 -18.83 26.30 -5.46
C ASN A 35 -19.33 25.00 -4.85
N LEU A 36 -19.95 25.09 -3.67
CA LEU A 36 -20.54 23.92 -3.01
C LEU A 36 -21.81 23.44 -3.72
N GLY A 37 -22.53 24.33 -4.41
CA GLY A 37 -23.83 24.05 -5.01
C GLY A 37 -24.98 24.07 -3.99
N ALA A 38 -26.15 23.61 -4.45
CA ALA A 38 -27.39 23.58 -3.68
C ALA A 38 -27.89 22.14 -3.46
N PHE A 39 -28.45 21.89 -2.28
CA PHE A 39 -29.04 20.61 -1.95
C PHE A 39 -30.31 20.33 -2.77
N VAL A 40 -30.43 19.09 -3.25
CA VAL A 40 -31.61 18.63 -3.99
C VAL A 40 -32.11 17.32 -3.39
N HIS A 41 -33.23 17.40 -2.69
CA HIS A 41 -33.92 16.22 -2.15
C HIS A 41 -34.80 15.55 -3.21
N LYS A 42 -34.16 14.93 -4.22
CA LYS A 42 -34.85 14.16 -5.28
C LYS A 42 -34.08 12.87 -5.59
N GLN A 43 -34.82 11.85 -6.04
CA GLN A 43 -34.21 10.58 -6.44
C GLN A 43 -33.14 10.79 -7.51
N GLY A 44 -31.97 10.18 -7.32
CA GLY A 44 -30.82 10.29 -8.22
C GLY A 44 -29.79 11.35 -7.83
N TRP A 45 -30.16 12.33 -7.00
CA TRP A 45 -29.23 13.37 -6.49
C TRP A 45 -28.43 12.93 -5.26
N TYR A 46 -28.70 11.72 -4.76
CA TYR A 46 -27.91 11.09 -3.71
C TYR A 46 -28.00 9.57 -3.85
N ASN A 47 -27.04 8.88 -3.25
CA ASN A 47 -27.01 7.43 -3.07
C ASN A 47 -26.40 7.09 -1.70
N ALA A 48 -26.21 5.81 -1.41
CA ALA A 48 -25.66 5.35 -0.13
C ALA A 48 -24.24 5.91 0.18
N GLY A 49 -23.46 6.28 -0.84
CA GLY A 49 -22.10 6.79 -0.67
C GLY A 49 -21.96 8.31 -0.75
N TYR A 50 -22.84 8.99 -1.49
CA TYR A 50 -22.64 10.37 -1.93
C TYR A 50 -23.94 11.18 -2.02
N ILE A 51 -23.85 12.46 -1.67
CA ILE A 51 -24.82 13.50 -2.01
C ILE A 51 -24.21 14.36 -3.12
N PHE A 52 -24.99 14.67 -4.15
CA PHE A 52 -24.56 15.47 -5.30
C PHE A 52 -25.29 16.82 -5.25
N PRO A 53 -24.63 17.93 -4.88
CA PRO A 53 -25.25 19.25 -4.93
C PRO A 53 -25.38 19.74 -6.37
N ASN A 54 -26.50 20.39 -6.70
CA ASN A 54 -26.68 21.04 -8.00
C ASN A 54 -25.87 22.34 -8.07
N GLY A 55 -25.07 22.51 -9.12
CA GLY A 55 -24.16 23.64 -9.28
C GLY A 55 -22.85 23.48 -8.49
N TYR A 56 -22.55 22.28 -7.98
CA TYR A 56 -21.25 21.99 -7.39
C TYR A 56 -20.15 22.20 -8.43
N THR A 57 -19.09 22.92 -8.07
CA THR A 57 -17.89 23.09 -8.90
C THR A 57 -16.60 23.01 -8.08
N ALA A 58 -15.62 22.27 -8.59
CA ALA A 58 -14.31 22.12 -7.96
C ALA A 58 -13.19 21.89 -8.99
N ASN A 59 -12.00 22.41 -8.70
CA ASN A 59 -10.79 22.09 -9.45
C ASN A 59 -10.09 20.88 -8.82
N VAL A 60 -9.77 19.90 -9.66
CA VAL A 60 -9.04 18.70 -9.24
C VAL A 60 -7.75 18.59 -10.05
N GLU A 61 -6.61 18.56 -9.37
CA GLU A 61 -5.31 18.44 -10.06
C GLU A 61 -5.05 16.99 -10.50
N TYR A 62 -4.84 16.80 -11.80
CA TYR A 62 -4.44 15.52 -12.37
C TYR A 62 -3.49 15.68 -13.56
N LYS A 63 -2.97 14.56 -14.08
CA LYS A 63 -2.09 14.53 -15.26
C LYS A 63 -2.78 15.18 -16.44
N ASP A 64 -2.06 16.02 -17.19
CA ASP A 64 -2.57 16.61 -18.42
C ASP A 64 -2.74 15.57 -19.54
N ILE A 65 -3.70 15.82 -20.44
CA ILE A 65 -3.96 15.00 -21.63
C ILE A 65 -2.85 15.18 -22.66
N ILE A 66 -2.36 16.41 -22.84
CA ILE A 66 -1.33 16.73 -23.83
C ILE A 66 0.05 16.30 -23.31
N ASP A 67 0.40 16.65 -22.07
CA ASP A 67 1.64 16.16 -21.45
C ASP A 67 1.42 15.47 -20.09
N PRO A 68 1.36 14.13 -20.05
CA PRO A 68 1.11 13.36 -18.82
C PRO A 68 2.15 13.50 -17.70
N ASN A 69 3.27 14.20 -17.95
CA ASN A 69 4.30 14.52 -16.95
C ASN A 69 3.92 15.73 -16.09
N ILE A 70 3.14 16.67 -16.64
CA ILE A 70 2.65 17.83 -15.90
C ILE A 70 1.28 17.53 -15.30
N LYS A 71 0.93 18.30 -14.26
CA LYS A 71 -0.40 18.27 -13.66
C LYS A 71 -1.08 19.60 -13.87
N ILE A 72 -2.36 19.54 -14.21
CA ILE A 72 -3.21 20.70 -14.43
C ILE A 72 -4.50 20.56 -13.63
N PRO A 73 -5.17 21.67 -13.31
CA PRO A 73 -6.52 21.62 -12.76
C PRO A 73 -7.53 21.18 -13.83
N TYR A 74 -8.40 20.25 -13.47
CA TYR A 74 -9.60 19.91 -14.21
C TYR A 74 -10.81 20.48 -13.47
N LEU A 75 -11.63 21.25 -14.17
CA LEU A 75 -12.85 21.83 -13.62
C LEU A 75 -13.95 20.76 -13.61
N CYS A 76 -14.31 20.27 -12.43
CA CYS A 76 -15.38 19.30 -12.22
C CYS A 76 -16.67 20.04 -11.84
N GLU A 77 -17.78 19.71 -12.50
CA GLU A 77 -19.07 20.35 -12.24
C GLU A 77 -20.21 19.32 -12.20
N ILE A 78 -21.20 19.58 -11.35
CA ILE A 78 -22.45 18.82 -11.25
C ILE A 78 -23.60 19.76 -11.57
N ILE A 79 -24.33 19.47 -12.63
CA ILE A 79 -25.44 20.31 -13.10
C ILE A 79 -26.73 19.51 -13.22
N ASP A 80 -27.87 20.19 -13.21
CA ASP A 80 -29.16 19.55 -13.49
C ASP A 80 -29.32 19.31 -14.99
N ASN A 81 -29.57 18.07 -15.39
CA ASN A 81 -29.98 17.71 -16.73
C ASN A 81 -31.24 16.83 -16.67
N GLY A 82 -32.41 17.44 -16.88
CA GLY A 82 -33.68 16.73 -16.89
C GLY A 82 -34.09 16.18 -15.51
N GLY A 83 -33.78 16.89 -14.43
CA GLY A 83 -34.11 16.52 -13.06
C GLY A 83 -33.16 15.51 -12.43
N LYS A 84 -32.03 15.22 -13.07
CA LYS A 84 -31.00 14.27 -12.60
C LYS A 84 -29.62 14.93 -12.65
N PRO A 85 -28.68 14.53 -11.76
CA PRO A 85 -27.34 15.07 -11.81
C PRO A 85 -26.63 14.64 -13.10
N TRP A 86 -26.00 15.61 -13.73
CA TRP A 86 -25.14 15.44 -14.88
C TRP A 86 -23.75 15.91 -14.52
N PHE A 87 -22.77 15.07 -14.81
CA PHE A 87 -21.39 15.28 -14.41
C PHE A 87 -20.60 15.73 -15.62
N GLN A 88 -19.80 16.78 -15.45
CA GLN A 88 -18.90 17.26 -16.49
C GLN A 88 -17.53 17.59 -15.91
N VAL A 89 -16.49 17.36 -16.72
CA VAL A 89 -15.11 17.68 -16.38
C VAL A 89 -14.51 18.41 -17.56
N THR A 90 -14.07 19.64 -17.35
CA THR A 90 -13.48 20.48 -18.39
C THR A 90 -11.97 20.56 -18.20
N SER A 91 -11.23 20.33 -19.29
CA SER A 91 -9.79 20.50 -19.34
C SER A 91 -9.46 21.76 -20.13
N ASN A 92 -8.81 22.72 -19.47
CA ASN A 92 -8.46 24.00 -20.09
C ASN A 92 -7.37 23.87 -21.17
N THR A 93 -6.51 22.84 -21.08
CA THR A 93 -5.42 22.62 -22.05
C THR A 93 -5.94 22.20 -23.42
N VAL A 94 -6.91 21.28 -23.45
CA VAL A 94 -7.56 20.81 -24.69
C VAL A 94 -8.88 21.53 -24.98
N ASN A 95 -9.29 22.47 -24.13
CA ASN A 95 -10.58 23.19 -24.16
C ASN A 95 -11.78 22.26 -24.45
N THR A 96 -11.76 21.07 -23.83
CA THR A 96 -12.75 20.01 -24.07
C THR A 96 -13.44 19.62 -22.78
N THR A 97 -14.74 19.43 -22.86
CA THR A 97 -15.59 19.00 -21.74
C THR A 97 -15.99 17.54 -21.90
N PHE A 98 -15.70 16.74 -20.87
CA PHE A 98 -16.01 15.32 -20.79
C PHE A 98 -17.21 15.13 -19.86
N ALA A 99 -18.32 14.66 -20.42
CA ALA A 99 -19.58 14.58 -19.70
C ALA A 99 -20.12 13.15 -19.59
N GLY A 100 -20.96 12.90 -18.58
CA GLY A 100 -21.57 11.60 -18.38
C GLY A 100 -22.55 11.51 -17.21
N LYS A 101 -23.20 10.35 -17.10
CA LYS A 101 -24.18 10.05 -16.05
C LYS A 101 -23.56 9.74 -14.68
N SER A 102 -22.23 9.72 -14.58
CA SER A 102 -21.53 9.48 -13.32
C SER A 102 -20.13 10.10 -13.37
N PRO A 103 -19.53 10.44 -12.20
CA PRO A 103 -18.15 10.91 -12.11
C PRO A 103 -17.15 9.97 -12.81
N THR A 104 -17.35 8.66 -12.66
CA THR A 104 -16.49 7.62 -13.23
C THR A 104 -16.54 7.63 -14.76
N ALA A 105 -17.71 7.92 -15.35
CA ALA A 105 -17.86 7.98 -16.80
C ALA A 105 -17.08 9.16 -17.42
N CYS A 106 -17.03 10.31 -16.74
CA CYS A 106 -16.26 11.47 -17.21
C CYS A 106 -14.76 11.20 -17.11
N TRP A 107 -14.28 10.75 -15.95
CA TRP A 107 -12.86 10.49 -15.73
C TRP A 107 -12.31 9.33 -16.53
N LYS A 108 -13.16 8.36 -16.89
CA LYS A 108 -12.76 7.30 -17.82
C LYS A 108 -12.38 7.87 -19.19
N GLN A 109 -13.18 8.78 -19.75
CA GLN A 109 -12.87 9.43 -21.04
C GLN A 109 -11.54 10.18 -20.98
N ILE A 110 -11.31 10.94 -19.91
CA ILE A 110 -10.04 11.68 -19.71
C ILE A 110 -8.85 10.71 -19.62
N LEU A 111 -8.98 9.62 -18.87
CA LEU A 111 -7.93 8.61 -18.73
C LEU A 111 -7.66 7.85 -20.03
N ASP A 112 -8.69 7.62 -20.84
CA ASP A 112 -8.55 7.02 -22.17
C ASP A 112 -7.71 7.95 -23.06
N CYS A 113 -8.00 9.26 -23.08
CA CYS A 113 -7.18 10.26 -23.78
C CYS A 113 -5.73 10.33 -23.26
N ILE A 114 -5.53 10.35 -21.94
CA ILE A 114 -4.17 10.32 -21.34
C ILE A 114 -3.43 9.05 -21.76
N ASN A 115 -4.10 7.90 -21.74
CA ASN A 115 -3.51 6.62 -22.12
C ASN A 115 -3.22 6.52 -23.61
N GLU A 116 -3.97 7.21 -24.47
CA GLU A 116 -3.63 7.38 -25.89
C GLU A 116 -2.34 8.18 -26.07
N THR A 117 -2.20 9.32 -25.36
CA THR A 117 -0.96 10.12 -25.37
C THR A 117 0.24 9.34 -24.82
N LEU A 118 0.06 8.54 -23.76
CA LEU A 118 1.14 7.70 -23.24
C LEU A 118 1.55 6.62 -24.24
N ARG A 119 0.58 5.99 -24.93
CA ARG A 119 0.85 4.97 -25.95
C ARG A 119 1.60 5.55 -27.14
N SER A 120 1.23 6.73 -27.63
CA SER A 120 1.93 7.38 -28.75
C SER A 120 3.37 7.77 -28.42
N ARG A 121 3.68 7.92 -27.13
CA ARG A 121 5.03 8.21 -26.61
C ARG A 121 5.80 6.99 -26.14
N ASN A 122 5.30 5.77 -26.38
CA ASN A 122 5.87 4.51 -25.88
C ASN A 122 6.09 4.49 -24.35
N GLN A 123 5.22 5.17 -23.59
CA GLN A 123 5.26 5.25 -22.14
C GLN A 123 4.26 4.28 -21.48
N PRO A 124 4.51 3.84 -20.24
CA PRO A 124 3.60 2.95 -19.52
C PRO A 124 2.24 3.63 -19.24
N VAL A 125 1.17 2.96 -19.66
CA VAL A 125 -0.22 3.43 -19.46
C VAL A 125 -0.65 3.42 -17.99
N VAL A 126 -1.57 4.32 -17.65
CA VAL A 126 -2.23 4.37 -16.34
C VAL A 126 -3.27 3.24 -16.27
N LYS A 127 -3.01 2.24 -15.41
CA LYS A 127 -3.91 1.09 -15.16
C LYS A 127 -4.81 1.27 -13.93
N THR A 128 -4.86 2.48 -13.36
CA THR A 128 -5.57 2.75 -12.11
C THR A 128 -7.08 2.55 -12.26
N GLN A 129 -7.69 1.78 -11.36
CA GLN A 129 -9.15 1.70 -11.25
C GLN A 129 -9.70 3.05 -10.76
N VAL A 130 -10.62 3.62 -11.53
CA VAL A 130 -11.15 4.98 -11.30
C VAL A 130 -12.20 4.94 -10.21
N ALA A 131 -11.93 5.57 -9.07
CA ALA A 131 -12.97 5.95 -8.13
C ALA A 131 -13.49 7.34 -8.54
N GLY A 132 -14.38 7.40 -9.53
CA GLY A 132 -14.83 8.66 -10.13
C GLY A 132 -15.19 9.78 -9.13
N PRO A 133 -15.95 9.50 -8.06
CA PRO A 133 -16.28 10.52 -7.04
C PRO A 133 -15.06 11.11 -6.33
N GLU A 134 -13.97 10.35 -6.17
CA GLU A 134 -12.70 10.81 -5.60
C GLU A 134 -12.06 11.86 -6.51
N TYR A 135 -12.09 11.61 -7.81
CA TYR A 135 -11.60 12.52 -8.83
C TYR A 135 -12.52 13.73 -9.08
N PHE A 136 -13.70 13.76 -8.46
CA PHE A 136 -14.56 14.95 -8.37
C PHE A 136 -14.34 15.72 -7.05
N GLY A 137 -13.45 15.25 -6.16
CA GLY A 137 -13.23 15.88 -4.87
C GLY A 137 -14.28 15.53 -3.79
N LEU A 138 -15.28 14.70 -4.12
CA LEU A 138 -16.38 14.34 -3.21
C LEU A 138 -15.95 13.42 -2.05
N ASN A 139 -14.70 12.98 -2.03
CA ASN A 139 -14.09 12.23 -0.93
C ASN A 139 -13.28 13.12 0.03
N ASP A 140 -13.07 14.40 -0.28
CA ASP A 140 -12.34 15.30 0.62
C ASP A 140 -13.16 15.53 1.90
N PRO A 141 -12.60 15.27 3.10
CA PRO A 141 -13.36 15.37 4.35
C PRO A 141 -14.00 16.75 4.58
N LYS A 142 -13.34 17.84 4.18
CA LYS A 142 -13.87 19.20 4.36
C LYS A 142 -15.01 19.48 3.40
N ILE A 143 -14.91 18.98 2.17
CA ILE A 143 -15.98 19.12 1.16
C ILE A 143 -17.18 18.28 1.58
N VAL A 144 -16.96 17.04 2.03
CA VAL A 144 -18.02 16.18 2.55
C VAL A 144 -18.77 16.87 3.68
N GLU A 145 -18.06 17.40 4.68
CA GLU A 145 -18.70 18.07 5.82
C GLU A 145 -19.57 19.25 5.37
N GLN A 146 -19.07 20.04 4.42
CA GLN A 146 -19.84 21.13 3.83
C GLN A 146 -21.06 20.62 3.07
N ILE A 147 -20.95 19.56 2.25
CA ILE A 147 -22.09 18.97 1.54
C ILE A 147 -23.13 18.45 2.53
N GLU A 148 -22.70 17.77 3.59
CA GLU A 148 -23.58 17.26 4.63
C GLU A 148 -24.28 18.36 5.41
N SER A 149 -23.63 19.52 5.59
CA SER A 149 -24.24 20.70 6.23
C SER A 149 -25.42 21.28 5.44
N LEU A 150 -25.54 20.94 4.14
CA LEU A 150 -26.69 21.32 3.32
C LEU A 150 -27.96 20.51 3.61
N ASP A 151 -27.85 19.36 4.29
CA ASP A 151 -28.97 18.49 4.68
C ASP A 151 -29.02 18.30 6.21
N PRO A 152 -29.30 19.37 6.99
CA PRO A 152 -29.29 19.30 8.45
C PRO A 152 -30.38 18.39 9.02
N THR A 153 -31.51 18.26 8.31
CA THR A 153 -32.62 17.37 8.67
C THR A 153 -32.38 15.91 8.31
N LYS A 154 -31.26 15.61 7.65
CA LYS A 154 -30.89 14.27 7.18
C LYS A 154 -31.93 13.61 6.29
N SER A 155 -32.51 14.41 5.39
CA SER A 155 -33.58 14.00 4.48
C SER A 155 -33.12 12.90 3.50
N CYS A 156 -31.82 12.82 3.19
CA CYS A 156 -31.26 11.76 2.36
C CYS A 156 -31.12 10.43 3.13
N ASP A 157 -32.24 9.77 3.43
CA ASP A 157 -32.29 8.58 4.30
C ASP A 157 -31.25 7.50 3.92
N VAL A 158 -31.15 7.18 2.62
CA VAL A 158 -30.24 6.14 2.10
C VAL A 158 -28.77 6.48 2.39
N TYR A 159 -28.41 7.75 2.26
CA TYR A 159 -27.05 8.23 2.52
C TYR A 159 -26.74 8.19 4.02
N TRP A 160 -27.64 8.74 4.84
CA TRP A 160 -27.43 8.87 6.27
C TRP A 160 -27.45 7.52 7.00
N ALA A 161 -28.32 6.59 6.59
CA ALA A 161 -28.34 5.22 7.10
C ALA A 161 -27.03 4.49 6.82
N GLU A 162 -26.50 4.60 5.60
CA GLU A 162 -25.21 3.98 5.25
C GLU A 162 -24.05 4.63 6.01
N LYS A 163 -24.05 5.96 6.15
CA LYS A 163 -23.07 6.67 6.95
C LYS A 163 -23.07 6.18 8.41
N GLU A 164 -24.24 6.01 9.01
CA GLU A 164 -24.36 5.48 10.38
C GLU A 164 -23.82 4.04 10.49
N ASN A 165 -24.14 3.17 9.53
CA ASN A 165 -23.60 1.82 9.47
C ASN A 165 -22.07 1.81 9.41
N ILE A 166 -21.48 2.69 8.59
CA ILE A 166 -20.03 2.84 8.47
C ILE A 166 -19.40 3.31 9.79
N LEU A 167 -20.04 4.26 10.49
CA LEU A 167 -19.55 4.75 11.78
C LEU A 167 -19.61 3.66 12.86
N LYS A 168 -20.70 2.91 12.95
CA LYS A 168 -20.82 1.75 13.87
C LYS A 168 -19.77 0.69 13.58
N ALA A 169 -19.58 0.33 12.31
CA ALA A 169 -18.55 -0.62 11.90
C ALA A 169 -17.14 -0.14 12.26
N ARG A 170 -16.89 1.17 12.15
CA ARG A 170 -15.61 1.78 12.55
C ARG A 170 -15.38 1.69 14.06
N GLU A 171 -16.38 2.02 14.87
CA GLU A 171 -16.29 1.92 16.32
C GLU A 171 -16.00 0.48 16.76
N LEU A 172 -16.73 -0.49 16.21
CA LEU A 172 -16.49 -1.92 16.45
C LEU A 172 -15.06 -2.34 16.08
N TYR A 173 -14.55 -1.88 14.94
CA TYR A 173 -13.18 -2.18 14.53
C TYR A 173 -12.13 -1.56 15.47
N GLU A 174 -12.32 -0.29 15.86
CA GLU A 174 -11.40 0.42 16.76
C GLU A 174 -11.39 -0.20 18.17
N ASN A 175 -12.52 -0.73 18.64
CA ASN A 175 -12.61 -1.47 19.91
C ASN A 175 -11.83 -2.80 19.88
N VAL A 176 -11.86 -3.52 18.75
CA VAL A 176 -11.11 -4.79 18.58
C VAL A 176 -9.63 -4.54 18.30
N HIS A 177 -9.29 -3.39 17.70
CA HIS A 177 -7.92 -3.01 17.34
C HIS A 177 -7.55 -1.64 17.94
N PRO A 178 -7.33 -1.57 19.27
CA PRO A 178 -6.98 -0.33 19.93
C PRO A 178 -5.71 0.24 19.30
N LYS A 179 -5.76 1.53 18.93
CA LYS A 179 -4.62 2.24 18.37
C LYS A 179 -3.55 2.34 19.46
N SER A 180 -2.47 1.57 19.35
CA SER A 180 -1.25 1.80 20.13
C SER A 180 -0.77 3.23 19.89
N ASP A 181 -0.33 3.94 20.93
CA ASP A 181 0.16 5.33 20.83
C ASP A 181 1.14 5.48 19.67
N LYS A 182 0.71 6.22 18.64
CA LYS A 182 1.57 6.54 17.51
C LYS A 182 2.64 7.50 18.01
N LYS A 183 3.84 7.00 18.32
CA LYS A 183 5.04 7.84 18.44
C LYS A 183 5.11 8.75 17.20
N CYS A 184 4.97 10.05 17.44
CA CYS A 184 5.03 11.07 16.41
C CYS A 184 6.35 10.95 15.66
N ARG A 185 6.31 10.52 14.39
CA ARG A 185 7.46 10.63 13.50
C ARG A 185 7.64 12.12 13.20
N LYS A 186 8.58 12.77 13.91
CA LYS A 186 9.07 14.11 13.54
C LYS A 186 9.46 14.08 12.06
N ARG A 187 8.73 14.84 11.25
CA ARG A 187 9.03 15.09 9.86
C ARG A 187 10.31 15.94 9.85
N ARG A 188 11.46 15.36 9.48
CA ARG A 188 12.72 16.12 9.38
C ARG A 188 12.57 17.08 8.19
N LYS A 189 12.64 18.39 8.44
CA LYS A 189 12.83 19.39 7.39
C LYS A 189 14.18 19.10 6.74
N GLU A 190 14.21 19.05 5.42
CA GLU A 190 15.44 19.06 4.63
C GLU A 190 15.96 20.50 4.71
N ASP A 191 17.02 20.71 5.47
CA ASP A 191 17.86 21.89 5.35
C ASP A 191 19.22 21.38 4.85
N GLU A 192 19.63 21.88 3.69
CA GLU A 192 20.95 21.70 3.08
C GLU A 192 22.02 22.30 4.02
N GLU A 193 23.08 21.55 4.34
CA GLU A 193 24.35 22.16 4.76
C GLU A 193 25.53 21.17 4.61
N ASP A 194 26.66 21.75 4.23
CA ASP A 194 27.91 21.17 3.71
C ASP A 194 28.53 20.04 4.55
N VAL A 195 28.92 18.95 3.88
CA VAL A 195 29.73 17.88 4.46
C VAL A 195 31.22 18.24 4.30
N ARG A 196 31.85 18.73 5.37
CA ARG A 196 33.30 18.60 5.54
C ARG A 196 33.60 17.30 6.27
N LEU A 197 34.27 16.38 5.57
CA LEU A 197 34.76 15.11 6.12
C LEU A 197 35.97 15.38 7.01
N ASN A 198 35.86 15.09 8.30
CA ASN A 198 36.99 14.85 9.20
C ASN A 198 36.88 13.41 9.72
N GLU A 199 37.99 12.67 9.64
CA GLU A 199 38.05 11.20 9.64
C GLU A 199 38.13 10.51 11.01
N ASP A 200 37.98 11.19 12.15
CA ASP A 200 38.54 10.64 13.40
C ASP A 200 37.62 10.67 14.66
N ASP A 201 36.33 10.37 14.51
CA ASP A 201 35.43 10.27 15.69
C ASP A 201 34.28 9.25 15.53
N ASN A 202 34.55 8.08 14.93
CA ASN A 202 33.53 7.07 14.65
C ASN A 202 33.48 5.94 15.68
N LYS A 203 33.11 6.28 16.91
CA LYS A 203 32.50 5.33 17.85
C LYS A 203 31.52 6.12 18.72
N GLU A 204 30.24 5.72 18.70
CA GLU A 204 29.17 6.25 19.57
C GLU A 204 28.44 7.53 19.15
N ASN A 205 27.80 7.59 17.96
CA ASN A 205 26.48 8.25 17.92
C ASN A 205 25.58 7.99 16.69
N TYR A 206 25.58 6.78 16.09
CA TYR A 206 24.71 6.53 14.94
C TYR A 206 23.37 5.87 15.34
N ARG A 207 22.37 6.68 15.71
CA ARG A 207 20.95 6.25 15.87
C ARG A 207 20.17 6.25 14.55
N GLY A 208 20.76 5.71 13.49
CA GLY A 208 20.09 5.52 12.19
C GLY A 208 19.24 4.24 12.17
N ALA A 209 18.29 4.14 11.24
CA ALA A 209 17.43 2.96 11.00
C ALA A 209 18.18 1.67 10.58
N TRP A 210 19.51 1.69 10.67
CA TRP A 210 20.43 0.62 10.35
C TRP A 210 21.30 0.23 11.55
N SER A 211 20.90 0.57 12.80
CA SER A 211 21.58 0.01 13.97
C SER A 211 21.47 -1.53 13.95
N ALA A 212 22.63 -2.19 14.02
CA ALA A 212 22.74 -3.64 13.95
C ALA A 212 21.87 -4.36 15.02
N ILE A 213 21.60 -3.67 16.13
CA ILE A 213 20.85 -4.15 17.29
C ILE A 213 19.37 -4.50 16.96
N GLN A 214 18.78 -4.00 15.86
CA GLN A 214 17.40 -4.34 15.46
C GLN A 214 17.26 -5.38 14.34
N ARG A 215 18.37 -5.89 13.79
CA ARG A 215 18.32 -6.81 12.64
C ARG A 215 18.31 -8.28 13.09
N ASN A 216 19.05 -8.61 14.15
CA ASN A 216 19.01 -9.93 14.80
C ASN A 216 17.63 -10.21 15.40
N GLU A 217 17.08 -9.26 16.15
CA GLU A 217 15.73 -9.33 16.73
C GLU A 217 14.66 -9.66 15.69
N ARG A 218 14.74 -9.07 14.48
CA ARG A 218 13.81 -9.35 13.39
C ARG A 218 14.00 -10.75 12.79
N TYR A 219 15.21 -11.26 12.74
CA TYR A 219 15.48 -12.62 12.30
C TYR A 219 14.93 -13.63 13.32
N ILE A 220 15.14 -13.38 14.61
CA ILE A 220 14.60 -14.16 15.73
C ILE A 220 13.07 -14.20 15.65
N GLN A 221 12.41 -13.04 15.58
CA GLN A 221 10.95 -12.95 15.44
C GLN A 221 10.40 -13.69 14.21
N ARG A 222 11.16 -13.73 13.12
CA ARG A 222 10.78 -14.47 11.90
C ARG A 222 10.91 -15.98 12.08
N CYS A 223 11.94 -16.44 12.79
CA CYS A 223 12.12 -17.84 13.15
C CYS A 223 11.00 -18.31 14.11
N GLU A 224 10.72 -17.52 15.16
CA GLU A 224 9.62 -17.78 16.11
C GLU A 224 8.28 -17.92 15.40
N LYS A 225 7.99 -17.02 14.45
CA LYS A 225 6.74 -17.07 13.67
C LYS A 225 6.61 -18.30 12.77
N MET A 226 7.72 -18.94 12.39
CA MET A 226 7.71 -20.20 11.64
C MET A 226 7.65 -21.43 12.56
N GLY A 227 7.53 -21.25 13.88
CA GLY A 227 7.57 -22.36 14.85
C GLY A 227 8.93 -23.04 14.94
N ALA A 228 10.00 -22.40 14.44
CA ALA A 228 11.34 -22.92 14.57
C ALA A 228 11.91 -22.48 15.92
N GLU A 229 12.37 -23.43 16.72
CA GLU A 229 13.15 -23.14 17.93
C GLU A 229 14.38 -22.31 17.53
N VAL A 230 14.45 -21.10 18.09
CA VAL A 230 15.60 -20.21 17.95
C VAL A 230 16.67 -20.77 18.87
N LEU A 231 17.65 -21.46 18.30
CA LEU A 231 18.90 -21.72 19.01
C LEU A 231 19.51 -20.35 19.33
N VAL A 232 19.51 -20.02 20.62
CA VAL A 232 20.03 -18.78 21.19
C VAL A 232 21.47 -18.58 20.71
N GLU A 233 21.91 -17.32 20.49
CA GLU A 233 23.27 -16.95 20.04
C GLU A 233 24.40 -17.72 20.75
N SER A 234 24.15 -18.22 21.97
CA SER A 234 25.05 -19.09 22.73
C SER A 234 25.41 -20.44 22.09
N ASP A 235 24.62 -20.97 21.15
CA ASP A 235 24.87 -22.27 20.48
C ASP A 235 25.25 -22.14 18.99
N ASN A 236 25.51 -20.92 18.53
CA ASN A 236 26.00 -20.66 17.18
C ASN A 236 27.51 -20.95 17.08
N PRO A 237 27.96 -21.96 16.31
CA PRO A 237 29.39 -22.24 16.12
C PRO A 237 30.10 -21.25 15.17
N LEU A 238 29.36 -20.43 14.43
CA LEU A 238 29.87 -19.54 13.38
C LEU A 238 29.34 -18.09 13.51
N PRO A 239 29.57 -17.40 14.64
CA PRO A 239 28.98 -16.08 14.91
C PRO A 239 29.46 -14.97 13.95
N GLU A 240 30.66 -15.10 13.38
CA GLU A 240 31.24 -14.11 12.46
C GLU A 240 31.05 -14.49 10.99
N TYR A 241 30.53 -15.69 10.69
CA TYR A 241 30.38 -16.14 9.30
C TYR A 241 29.23 -15.38 8.62
N GLN A 242 29.50 -14.83 7.43
CA GLN A 242 28.52 -14.07 6.68
C GLN A 242 27.66 -15.00 5.83
N ASP A 243 26.35 -14.98 6.06
CA ASP A 243 25.35 -15.68 5.25
C ASP A 243 25.41 -15.16 3.79
N PRO A 244 25.69 -16.03 2.80
CA PRO A 244 25.87 -15.60 1.40
C PRO A 244 24.57 -15.15 0.71
N ILE A 245 23.40 -15.45 1.27
CA ILE A 245 22.09 -15.04 0.74
C ILE A 245 21.73 -13.64 1.26
N THR A 246 21.92 -13.42 2.56
CA THR A 246 21.50 -12.16 3.22
C THR A 246 22.63 -11.15 3.38
N LEU A 247 23.88 -11.58 3.20
CA LEU A 247 25.11 -10.82 3.44
C LEU A 247 25.19 -10.29 4.88
N GLN A 248 24.67 -11.03 5.86
CA GLN A 248 24.69 -10.68 7.28
C GLN A 248 25.32 -11.82 8.11
N PRO A 249 25.81 -11.54 9.33
CA PRO A 249 26.26 -12.61 10.23
C PRO A 249 25.18 -13.67 10.41
N VAL A 250 25.57 -14.94 10.28
CA VAL A 250 24.64 -16.07 10.38
C VAL A 250 24.26 -16.29 11.85
N ILE A 251 22.95 -16.39 12.13
CA ILE A 251 22.44 -16.57 13.50
C ILE A 251 22.21 -18.05 13.82
N ALA A 252 21.53 -18.76 12.92
CA ALA A 252 21.30 -20.19 13.01
C ALA A 252 21.95 -20.87 11.79
N PRO A 253 23.27 -21.12 11.81
CA PRO A 253 23.97 -21.69 10.65
C PRO A 253 23.43 -23.08 10.32
N ALA A 254 23.22 -23.34 9.04
CA ALA A 254 22.77 -24.62 8.55
C ALA A 254 23.49 -24.99 7.26
N LEU A 255 23.94 -26.25 7.20
CA LEU A 255 24.76 -26.83 6.14
C LEU A 255 23.87 -27.61 5.17
N SER A 256 23.98 -27.29 3.89
CA SER A 256 23.43 -28.13 2.82
C SER A 256 24.28 -29.39 2.59
N PRO A 257 23.73 -30.48 2.04
CA PRO A 257 24.50 -31.67 1.63
C PRO A 257 25.62 -31.37 0.62
N TYR A 258 25.53 -30.22 -0.06
CA TYR A 258 26.50 -29.73 -1.03
C TYR A 258 27.60 -28.86 -0.39
N GLY A 259 27.68 -28.78 0.93
CA GLY A 259 28.76 -28.07 1.64
C GLY A 259 28.55 -26.56 1.84
N HIS A 260 27.44 -25.98 1.39
CA HIS A 260 27.18 -24.54 1.54
C HIS A 260 26.51 -24.24 2.88
N VAL A 261 26.99 -23.20 3.58
CA VAL A 261 26.45 -22.72 4.86
C VAL A 261 25.64 -21.44 4.63
N ALA A 262 24.43 -21.39 5.18
CA ALA A 262 23.65 -20.16 5.30
C ALA A 262 22.74 -20.25 6.54
N GLY A 263 22.06 -19.17 6.89
CA GLY A 263 21.08 -19.20 7.96
C GLY A 263 19.92 -20.14 7.63
N TYR A 264 19.44 -20.91 8.62
CA TYR A 264 18.33 -21.83 8.44
C TYR A 264 17.08 -21.13 7.85
N TYR A 265 16.74 -19.94 8.35
CA TYR A 265 15.65 -19.15 7.76
C TYR A 265 15.94 -18.74 6.30
N SER A 266 17.17 -18.32 6.00
CA SER A 266 17.60 -17.93 4.65
C SER A 266 17.41 -19.08 3.66
N TRP A 267 17.77 -20.31 4.07
CA TRP A 267 17.49 -21.53 3.31
C TRP A 267 16.00 -21.75 3.05
N THR A 268 15.14 -21.60 4.06
CA THR A 268 13.69 -21.78 3.88
C THR A 268 13.09 -20.81 2.86
N GLN A 269 13.61 -19.57 2.79
CA GLN A 269 13.13 -18.58 1.81
C GLN A 269 13.68 -18.89 0.42
N ALA A 270 14.98 -19.13 0.31
CA ALA A 270 15.60 -19.45 -0.96
C ALA A 270 14.95 -20.67 -1.62
N LEU A 271 14.70 -21.75 -0.87
CA LEU A 271 14.05 -22.96 -1.40
C LEU A 271 12.60 -22.74 -1.82
N LYS A 272 11.87 -21.79 -1.21
CA LYS A 272 10.52 -21.41 -1.67
C LYS A 272 10.57 -20.65 -2.97
N GLU A 273 11.54 -19.75 -3.13
CA GLU A 273 11.71 -18.94 -4.34
C GLU A 273 12.23 -19.77 -5.52
N THR A 274 13.14 -20.70 -5.27
CA THR A 274 13.72 -21.58 -6.29
C THR A 274 12.90 -22.84 -6.54
N ASN A 275 11.79 -23.03 -5.84
CA ASN A 275 10.91 -24.19 -5.96
C ASN A 275 11.65 -25.54 -5.71
N GLY A 276 12.46 -25.60 -4.65
CA GLY A 276 13.14 -26.82 -4.20
C GLY A 276 14.52 -27.08 -4.83
N TYR A 277 15.19 -26.03 -5.30
CA TYR A 277 16.55 -26.12 -5.87
C TYR A 277 17.55 -25.26 -5.08
N CYS A 278 18.77 -25.76 -4.89
CA CYS A 278 19.84 -25.03 -4.24
C CYS A 278 20.15 -23.72 -5.00
N PRO A 279 20.23 -22.55 -4.33
CA PRO A 279 20.50 -21.28 -4.99
C PRO A 279 21.93 -21.20 -5.55
N PHE A 280 22.88 -21.95 -4.99
CA PHE A 280 24.29 -21.95 -5.40
C PHE A 280 24.59 -22.99 -6.49
N THR A 281 24.23 -24.25 -6.26
CA THR A 281 24.56 -25.38 -7.17
C THR A 281 23.49 -25.65 -8.22
N LYS A 282 22.28 -25.10 -8.06
CA LYS A 282 21.08 -25.40 -8.87
C LYS A 282 20.67 -26.87 -8.87
N LEU A 283 21.17 -27.67 -7.94
CA LEU A 283 20.76 -29.07 -7.73
C LEU A 283 19.51 -29.15 -6.84
N PRO A 284 18.67 -30.20 -6.97
CA PRO A 284 17.52 -30.41 -6.10
C PRO A 284 17.92 -30.41 -4.61
N LEU A 285 17.16 -29.70 -3.78
CA LEU A 285 17.45 -29.56 -2.36
C LEU A 285 16.15 -29.38 -1.57
N SER A 286 15.95 -30.22 -0.55
CA SER A 286 14.82 -30.10 0.39
C SER A 286 15.28 -29.50 1.71
N ILE A 287 14.37 -28.83 2.42
CA ILE A 287 14.68 -28.26 3.74
C ILE A 287 15.04 -29.35 4.77
N GLU A 288 14.48 -30.56 4.63
CA GLU A 288 14.73 -31.71 5.49
C GLU A 288 16.17 -32.22 5.37
N SER A 289 16.79 -32.03 4.21
CA SER A 289 18.18 -32.42 3.96
C SER A 289 19.22 -31.42 4.50
N ILE A 290 18.77 -30.29 5.05
CA ILE A 290 19.64 -29.24 5.58
C ILE A 290 19.91 -29.50 7.06
N THR A 291 21.20 -29.58 7.42
CA THR A 291 21.64 -29.87 8.78
C THR A 291 21.90 -28.58 9.55
N LYS A 292 21.18 -28.33 10.66
CA LYS A 292 21.47 -27.20 11.55
C LYS A 292 22.78 -27.45 12.30
N LEU A 293 23.66 -26.46 12.28
CA LEU A 293 24.95 -26.51 12.97
C LEU A 293 24.81 -25.89 14.37
N THR A 294 25.21 -26.65 15.38
CA THR A 294 25.29 -26.27 16.80
C THR A 294 26.74 -26.39 17.27
N LYS A 295 27.11 -25.79 18.40
CA LYS A 295 28.47 -25.95 18.94
C LYS A 295 28.80 -27.42 19.25
N GLN A 296 27.80 -28.24 19.54
CA GLN A 296 27.96 -29.66 19.86
C GLN A 296 28.22 -30.53 18.64
N ASN A 297 27.58 -30.24 17.50
CA ASN A 297 27.71 -31.07 16.29
C ASN A 297 28.71 -30.51 15.27
N PHE A 298 29.15 -29.27 15.43
CA PHE A 298 29.96 -28.56 14.43
C PHE A 298 31.25 -29.28 14.06
N SER A 299 31.91 -29.93 15.03
CA SER A 299 33.14 -30.70 14.79
C SER A 299 32.95 -31.85 13.81
N LEU A 300 31.73 -32.41 13.70
CA LEU A 300 31.41 -33.50 12.77
C LEU A 300 31.27 -33.03 11.33
N TYR A 301 30.97 -31.73 11.13
CA TYR A 301 30.62 -31.18 9.82
C TYR A 301 31.62 -30.14 9.31
N LYS A 302 32.57 -29.69 10.14
CA LYS A 302 33.51 -28.62 9.80
C LYS A 302 34.28 -28.89 8.51
N ASP A 303 34.70 -30.14 8.28
CA ASP A 303 35.48 -30.53 7.10
C ASP A 303 34.63 -30.63 5.81
N HIS A 304 33.30 -30.57 5.94
CA HIS A 304 32.36 -30.57 4.81
C HIS A 304 31.93 -29.16 4.38
N ILE A 305 32.38 -28.12 5.07
CA ILE A 305 32.01 -26.72 4.77
C ILE A 305 32.90 -26.19 3.65
N LEU A 306 32.25 -25.70 2.60
CA LEU A 306 32.90 -24.92 1.55
C LEU A 306 32.96 -23.45 2.00
N TYR A 307 34.19 -22.93 2.16
CA TYR A 307 34.46 -21.53 2.45
C TYR A 307 34.54 -20.70 1.17
#